data_AF-A0A0H4A3Q5-F1
#
_entry.id   AF-A0A0H4A3Q5-F1
#
_cell.length_a   1.000
_cell.length_b   1.000
_cell.length_c   1.000
_cell.angle_alpha   90.00
_cell.angle_beta   90.00
_cell.angle_gamma   90.00
#
_symmetry.space_group_name_H-M   'P 1'
#
loop_
_entity.id
_entity.type
_entity.pdbx_description
1 polymer ?
#
loop_
_entity_poly.entity_id
_entity_poly.type
_entity_poly.pdbx_seq_one_letter_code
_entity_poly.pdbx_strand_id
1 'polypeptide(L)' 'MASEVKELRKILGFSQADLGRLAGKRVTSKGCSHVRKWETDESKSEHRGIDLGVWRMMLYCADICSIEDDLNFIENIKA' A
#
# COMPACT_ATOMS: atom_id res chain seq x y z
N MET A 1 8.74 0.35 7.72
CA MET A 1 7.60 0.30 6.79
C MET A 1 7.13 1.66 6.31
N ALA A 2 7.02 2.69 7.17
CA ALA A 2 6.45 3.98 6.74
C ALA A 2 7.20 4.65 5.56
N SER A 3 8.52 4.58 5.57
CA SER A 3 9.39 5.05 4.47
C SER A 3 9.16 4.25 3.19
N GLU A 4 9.04 2.93 3.28
CA GLU A 4 8.86 2.02 2.14
C GLU A 4 7.51 2.27 1.44
N VAL A 5 6.43 2.52 2.20
CA VAL A 5 5.13 2.92 1.65
C VAL A 5 5.25 4.20 0.83
N LYS A 6 5.93 5.20 1.38
CA LYS A 6 6.10 6.49 0.72
C LYS A 6 6.94 6.38 -0.56
N GLU A 7 8.03 5.62 -0.53
CA GLU A 7 8.91 5.44 -1.68
C GLU A 7 8.24 4.60 -2.77
N LEU A 8 7.58 3.49 -2.44
CA LEU A 8 6.84 2.71 -3.42
C LEU A 8 5.74 3.53 -4.08
N ARG A 9 4.99 4.34 -3.32
CA ARG A 9 3.98 5.24 -3.91
C ARG A 9 4.60 6.23 -4.90
N LYS A 10 5.77 6.78 -4.60
CA LYS A 10 6.48 7.70 -5.51
C LYS A 10 6.98 6.99 -6.77
N ILE A 11 7.52 5.78 -6.65
CA ILE A 11 7.97 4.95 -7.78
C ILE A 11 6.80 4.69 -8.73
N LEU A 12 5.63 4.38 -8.18
CA LEU A 12 4.38 4.21 -8.95
C LEU A 12 3.83 5.51 -9.55
N GLY A 13 4.42 6.67 -9.26
CA GLY A 13 3.92 7.96 -9.71
C GLY A 13 2.60 8.39 -9.06
N PHE A 14 2.19 7.73 -7.96
CA PHE A 14 0.90 7.99 -7.32
C PHE A 14 0.98 9.20 -6.37
N SER A 15 -0.05 10.04 -6.39
CA SER A 15 -0.31 10.97 -5.28
C SER A 15 -0.87 10.22 -4.06
N GLN A 16 -0.88 10.85 -2.88
CA GLN A 16 -1.57 10.27 -1.71
C GLN A 16 -3.08 10.06 -1.97
N ALA A 17 -3.68 10.86 -2.86
CA ALA A 17 -5.06 10.66 -3.29
C ALA A 17 -5.21 9.39 -4.14
N ASP A 18 -4.29 9.13 -5.07
CA ASP A 18 -4.35 7.96 -5.95
C ASP A 18 -4.21 6.66 -5.16
N LEU A 19 -3.23 6.58 -4.25
CA LEU A 19 -3.13 5.44 -3.34
C LEU A 19 -4.37 5.32 -2.43
N GLY A 20 -4.95 6.45 -2.01
CA GLY A 20 -6.20 6.45 -1.25
C GLY A 20 -7.36 5.83 -2.03
N ARG A 21 -7.48 6.13 -3.34
CA ARG A 21 -8.49 5.54 -4.23
C ARG A 21 -8.23 4.05 -4.45
N LEU A 22 -6.99 3.66 -4.73
CA LEU A 22 -6.58 2.25 -4.85
C LEU A 22 -6.98 1.45 -3.60
N ALA A 23 -6.78 2.04 -2.42
CA ALA A 23 -7.10 1.44 -1.14
C ALA A 23 -8.58 1.51 -0.74
N GLY A 24 -9.46 2.04 -1.59
CA GLY A 24 -10.88 2.21 -1.27
C GLY A 24 -11.14 3.17 -0.10
N LYS A 25 -10.21 4.07 0.22
CA LYS A 25 -10.33 5.03 1.31
C LYS A 25 -10.94 6.34 0.83
N ARG A 26 -11.58 7.07 1.75
CA ARG A 26 -12.08 8.41 1.47
C ARG A 26 -10.94 9.38 1.13
N VAL A 27 -11.09 10.09 0.02
CA VAL A 27 -10.15 11.12 -0.46
C VAL A 27 -10.82 12.50 -0.42
N THR A 28 -10.06 13.52 -0.05
CA THR A 28 -10.49 14.92 -0.03
C THR A 28 -9.60 15.75 -0.96
N SER A 29 -9.90 17.04 -1.11
CA SER A 29 -9.02 17.98 -1.83
C SER A 29 -7.61 18.08 -1.24
N LYS A 30 -7.43 17.72 0.03
CA LYS A 30 -6.12 17.68 0.72
C LYS A 30 -5.40 16.33 0.59
N GLY A 31 -5.95 15.37 -0.17
CA GLY A 31 -5.44 14.02 -0.29
C GLY A 31 -6.15 13.01 0.62
N CYS A 32 -5.45 11.92 0.95
CA CYS A 32 -5.97 10.83 1.79
C CYS A 32 -5.30 10.81 3.17
N SER A 33 -6.09 11.00 4.23
CA SER A 33 -5.58 11.01 5.60
C SER A 33 -5.04 9.65 6.07
N HIS A 34 -5.55 8.54 5.53
CA HIS A 34 -5.02 7.20 5.82
C HIS A 34 -3.61 7.05 5.24
N VAL A 35 -3.43 7.37 3.96
CA VAL A 35 -2.12 7.34 3.31
C VAL A 35 -1.12 8.25 4.03
N ARG A 36 -1.52 9.48 4.40
CA ARG A 36 -0.65 10.36 5.20
C ARG A 36 -0.16 9.66 6.47
N LYS A 37 -1.04 8.97 7.20
CA LYS A 37 -0.70 8.26 8.45
C LYS A 37 0.17 7.03 8.21
N TRP A 38 0.00 6.34 7.08
CA TRP A 38 0.88 5.23 6.67
C TRP A 38 2.31 5.69 6.40
N GLU A 39 2.47 6.92 5.90
CA GLU A 39 3.78 7.52 5.57
C GLU A 39 4.38 8.37 6.69
N THR A 40 3.60 8.62 7.76
CA THR A 40 4.11 9.31 8.94
C THR A 40 5.20 8.45 9.57
N ASP A 41 6.30 9.08 9.99
CA ASP A 41 7.34 8.46 10.81
C ASP A 41 6.77 7.64 11.98
N GLU A 42 7.29 6.42 12.17
CA GLU A 42 6.79 5.43 13.12
C GLU A 42 6.93 5.89 14.58
N SER A 43 7.80 6.85 14.87
CA SER A 43 7.93 7.46 16.22
C SER A 43 6.79 8.41 16.58
N LYS A 44 5.97 8.84 15.61
CA LYS A 44 4.89 9.81 15.82
C LYS A 44 3.59 9.12 16.20
N SER A 45 2.85 9.71 17.12
CA SER A 45 1.59 9.16 17.64
C SER A 45 0.48 9.02 16.58
N GLU A 46 0.52 9.83 15.52
CA GLU A 46 -0.42 9.71 14.41
C GLU A 46 -0.09 8.61 13.38
N HIS A 47 1.08 7.96 13.48
CA HIS A 47 1.47 6.86 12.59
C HIS A 47 0.48 5.70 12.68
N ARG A 48 0.17 5.10 11.53
CA ARG A 48 -0.61 3.86 11.45
C ARG A 48 0.07 2.94 10.45
N GLY A 49 0.15 1.64 10.74
CA GLY A 49 0.60 0.66 9.77
C GLY A 49 -0.31 0.62 8.54
N ILE A 50 0.26 0.33 7.37
CA ILE A 50 -0.50 0.11 6.15
C ILE A 50 -1.31 -1.19 6.24
N ASP A 51 -2.50 -1.19 5.66
CA ASP A 51 -3.28 -2.41 5.47
C ASP A 51 -2.50 -3.38 4.55
N LEU A 52 -2.20 -4.59 5.00
CA LEU A 52 -1.36 -5.53 4.24
C LEU A 52 -1.94 -5.90 2.86
N GLY A 53 -3.27 -5.93 2.73
CA GLY A 53 -3.91 -6.10 1.42
C GLY A 53 -3.62 -4.95 0.47
N VAL A 54 -3.59 -3.71 0.97
CA VAL A 54 -3.23 -2.53 0.17
C VAL A 54 -1.75 -2.57 -0.20
N TRP A 55 -0.88 -2.97 0.74
CA TRP A 55 0.55 -3.18 0.46
C TRP A 55 0.74 -4.19 -0.67
N ARG A 56 0.05 -5.34 -0.61
CA ARG A 56 0.09 -6.36 -1.66
C ARG A 56 -0.38 -5.80 -3.01
N MET A 57 -1.47 -5.05 -3.04
CA MET A 57 -1.95 -4.38 -4.26
C MET A 57 -0.93 -3.38 -4.83
N MET A 58 -0.20 -2.64 -3.98
CA MET A 58 0.86 -1.76 -4.46
C MET A 58 2.00 -2.53 -5.12
N LEU A 59 2.37 -3.71 -4.60
CA LEU A 59 3.37 -4.57 -5.21
C LEU A 59 2.91 -5.13 -6.56
N TYR A 60 1.62 -5.44 -6.69
CA TYR A 60 1.02 -5.80 -7.99
C TYR A 60 1.11 -4.66 -9.00
N CYS A 61 0.77 -3.43 -8.58
CA CYS A 61 0.90 -2.26 -9.44
C CYS A 61 2.36 -1.99 -9.85
N ALA A 62 3.33 -2.44 -9.05
CA ALA A 62 4.76 -2.29 -9.32
C ALA A 62 5.35 -3.44 -10.13
N ASP A 63 4.53 -4.41 -10.55
CA ASP A 63 4.96 -5.61 -11.29
C ASP A 63 6.04 -6.43 -10.56
N ILE A 64 6.02 -6.39 -9.21
CA ILE A 64 6.95 -7.14 -8.35
C ILE A 64 6.40 -8.54 -8.06
N CYS A 65 5.08 -8.67 -8.04
CA CYS A 65 4.39 -9.94 -7.91
C CYS A 65 3.01 -9.85 -8.59
N SER A 66 2.37 -10.99 -8.72
CA SER A 66 1.07 -11.18 -9.34
C SER A 66 0.10 -11.89 -8.38
N ILE A 67 -1.16 -11.96 -8.80
CA ILE A 67 -2.16 -12.78 -8.10
C ILE A 67 -1.85 -14.27 -8.29
N GLU A 68 -1.34 -14.64 -9.46
CA GLU A 68 -0.92 -16.00 -9.80
C GLU A 68 0.17 -16.50 -8.84
N ASP A 69 1.13 -15.65 -8.46
CA ASP A 69 2.16 -16.01 -7.45
C ASP A 69 1.51 -16.42 -6.11
N ASP A 70 0.46 -15.71 -5.69
CA ASP A 70 -0.25 -16.02 -4.45
C ASP A 70 -1.10 -17.29 -4.55
N LEU A 71 -1.75 -17.52 -5.70
CA LEU A 71 -2.50 -18.75 -5.93
C LEU A 71 -1.58 -19.96 -5.93
N ASN A 72 -0.45 -19.88 -6.64
CA ASN A 72 0.56 -20.94 -6.69
C ASN A 72 1.14 -21.25 -5.30
N PHE A 73 1.37 -20.22 -4.48
CA PHE A 73 1.83 -20.41 -3.10
C PHE A 73 0.83 -21.22 -2.27
N ILE A 74 -0.46 -20.92 -2.39
CA ILE A 74 -1.52 -21.64 -1.68
C ILE A 74 -1.61 -23.10 -2.14
N GLU A 75 -1.46 -23.38 -3.43
CA GLU A 75 -1.47 -24.75 -3.97
C GLU A 75 -0.29 -25.58 -3.44
N ASN A 76 0.91 -24.99 -3.42
CA ASN A 76 2.11 -25.67 -2.94
C ASN A 76 2.10 -26.00 -1.44
N ILE A 77 1.34 -25.25 -0.63
CA ILE A 77 1.19 -25.55 0.81
C ILE A 77 0.14 -26.65 1.07
N LYS A 78 -0.79 -26.83 0.13
CA LYS A 78 -1.85 -27.84 0.24
C LYS A 78 -1.42 -29.22 -0.28
N ALA A 79 -0.34 -29.28 -1.08
CA ALA A 79 0.26 -30.51 -1.60
C ALA A 79 1.12 -31.21 -0.54
#